data_AF-A0A524JC92-F1
#
_entry.id   AF-A0A524JC92-F1
#
_cell.length_a   1.000
_cell.length_b   1.000
_cell.length_c   1.000
_cell.angle_alpha   90.00
_cell.angle_beta   90.00
_cell.angle_gamma   90.00
#
_symmetry.space_group_name_H-M   'P 1'
#
loop_
_entity.id
_entity.type
_entity.pdbx_description
1 polymer ?
#
loop_
_entity_poly.entity_id
_entity_poly.type
_entity_poly.pdbx_seq_one_letter_code
_entity_poly.pdbx_strand_id
1 'polypeptide(L)'
;MVNEFIVYISAASDLHYERDILGRIAAEIPVDIGWRIVQSPTGDGLLDQHSIQFADLHFLLLGGDIRAPIGQEWILAKQAGRQPIPYLKQGILQTSAAIDFKRFIQVQATWKHFSTGAELRRSALFDITDRLLNFAPLYGLSVTDIREIEVWRNQLKTDSPVGDELGRGATATSSLILSPETIASKGGILLNRSGDG
;
A
#
# COMPACT_ATOMS: atom_id res chain seq x y z
N MET A 1 -13.71 3.58 -22.98
CA MET A 1 -12.66 4.23 -22.15
C MET A 1 -12.35 3.26 -21.05
N VAL A 2 -11.07 2.89 -20.88
CA VAL A 2 -10.64 2.07 -19.74
C VAL A 2 -10.59 2.99 -18.54
N ASN A 3 -11.24 2.61 -17.44
CA ASN A 3 -11.19 3.40 -16.21
C ASN A 3 -9.84 3.22 -15.52
N GLU A 4 -9.35 4.31 -14.93
CA GLU A 4 -8.20 4.30 -14.03
C GLU A 4 -8.59 3.65 -12.70
N PHE A 5 -7.72 2.82 -12.13
CA PHE A 5 -7.89 2.25 -10.79
C PHE A 5 -7.34 3.24 -9.75
N ILE A 6 -8.23 3.79 -8.93
CA ILE A 6 -7.87 4.82 -7.95
C ILE A 6 -7.71 4.21 -6.55
N VAL A 7 -6.50 4.31 -6.00
CA VAL A 7 -6.19 3.98 -4.61
C VAL A 7 -6.00 5.28 -3.83
N TYR A 8 -6.82 5.49 -2.79
CA TYR A 8 -6.63 6.57 -1.83
C TYR A 8 -6.06 6.02 -0.51
N ILE A 9 -5.00 6.63 0.00
CA ILE A 9 -4.31 6.21 1.23
C ILE A 9 -4.47 7.31 2.28
N SER A 10 -5.36 7.08 3.24
CA SER A 10 -5.49 7.85 4.46
C SER A 10 -4.49 7.36 5.50
N ALA A 11 -3.48 8.14 5.84
CA ALA A 11 -2.48 7.74 6.83
C ALA A 11 -1.89 8.93 7.59
N ALA A 12 -1.87 8.81 8.92
CA ALA A 12 -1.26 9.80 9.80
C ALA A 12 0.25 9.94 9.54
N SER A 13 0.81 11.09 9.92
CA SER A 13 2.22 11.42 9.64
C SER A 13 3.22 10.48 10.32
N ASP A 14 2.85 9.79 11.39
CA ASP A 14 3.73 8.82 12.05
C ASP A 14 3.93 7.51 11.25
N LEU A 15 3.20 7.33 10.15
CA LEU A 15 3.22 6.13 9.31
C LEU A 15 3.88 6.37 7.92
N HIS A 16 4.92 7.20 7.86
CA HIS A 16 5.62 7.50 6.61
C HIS A 16 6.13 6.24 5.88
N TYR A 17 6.70 5.28 6.61
CA TYR A 17 7.18 4.03 6.03
C TYR A 17 6.05 3.22 5.36
N GLU A 18 4.93 3.07 6.05
CA GLU A 18 3.75 2.37 5.54
C GLU A 18 3.14 3.08 4.33
N ARG A 19 3.14 4.42 4.33
CA ARG A 19 2.71 5.22 3.17
C ARG A 19 3.57 4.97 1.96
N ASP A 20 4.88 4.85 2.13
CA ASP A 20 5.80 4.59 1.01
C ASP A 20 5.64 3.16 0.47
N ILE A 21 5.34 2.19 1.34
CA ILE A 21 4.99 0.83 0.93
C ILE A 21 3.75 0.86 0.04
N LEU A 22 2.65 1.42 0.54
CA LEU A 22 1.40 1.48 -0.22
C LEU A 22 1.50 2.37 -1.46
N GLY A 23 2.36 3.39 -1.43
CA GLY A 23 2.65 4.27 -2.56
C GLY A 23 3.27 3.56 -3.77
N ARG A 24 3.93 2.41 -3.55
CA ARG A 24 4.62 1.64 -4.60
C ARG A 24 3.87 0.40 -5.05
N ILE A 25 2.73 0.11 -4.42
CA ILE A 25 2.02 -1.16 -4.57
C ILE A 25 1.58 -1.46 -6.01
N ALA A 26 1.22 -0.44 -6.79
CA ALA A 26 0.80 -0.61 -8.18
C ALA A 26 1.90 -1.19 -9.07
N ALA A 27 3.18 -0.91 -8.78
CA ALA A 27 4.30 -1.39 -9.58
C ALA A 27 4.53 -2.90 -9.45
N GLU A 28 3.88 -3.54 -8.48
CA GLU A 28 4.06 -4.97 -8.19
C GLU A 28 2.99 -5.86 -8.82
N ILE A 29 1.91 -5.24 -9.31
CA ILE A 29 0.76 -5.96 -9.84
C ILE A 29 1.02 -6.25 -11.33
N PRO A 30 0.89 -7.50 -11.77
CA PRO A 30 1.33 -7.91 -13.10
C PRO A 30 0.30 -7.59 -14.20
N VAL A 31 -0.23 -6.36 -14.21
CA VAL A 31 -1.10 -5.86 -15.29
C VAL A 31 -0.84 -4.40 -15.59
N ASP A 32 -0.95 -4.04 -16.86
CA ASP A 32 -0.81 -2.68 -17.35
C ASP A 32 -2.18 -2.01 -17.47
N ILE A 33 -2.61 -1.36 -16.39
CA ILE A 33 -3.82 -0.54 -16.33
C ILE A 33 -3.48 0.88 -15.89
N GLY A 34 -4.41 1.82 -16.09
CA GLY A 34 -4.26 3.16 -15.52
C GLY A 34 -4.30 3.08 -13.99
N TRP A 35 -3.27 3.59 -13.32
CA TRP A 35 -3.17 3.63 -11.86
C TRP A 35 -3.12 5.07 -11.35
N ARG A 36 -3.97 5.39 -10.38
CA ARG A 36 -3.84 6.60 -9.56
C ARG A 36 -3.63 6.23 -8.11
N ILE A 37 -2.48 6.58 -7.56
CA ILE A 37 -2.26 6.47 -6.12
C ILE A 37 -2.26 7.88 -5.54
N VAL A 38 -3.21 8.15 -4.66
CA VAL A 38 -3.35 9.42 -3.94
C VAL A 38 -3.20 9.14 -2.45
N GLN A 39 -2.52 10.03 -1.75
CA GLN A 39 -2.32 9.90 -0.31
C GLN A 39 -2.80 11.16 0.41
N SER A 40 -3.12 11.05 1.70
CA SER A 40 -3.44 12.23 2.51
C SER A 40 -2.33 13.26 2.38
N PRO A 41 -2.67 14.55 2.25
CA PRO A 41 -1.68 15.61 2.25
C PRO A 41 -0.90 15.59 3.57
N THR A 42 0.35 16.02 3.50
CA THR A 42 1.16 16.32 4.69
C THR A 42 1.00 17.80 5.02
N GLY A 43 0.91 18.13 6.32
CA GLY A 43 0.74 19.53 6.75
C GLY A 43 -0.64 20.10 6.40
N ASP A 44 -0.65 21.30 5.82
CA ASP A 44 -1.83 22.10 5.45
C ASP A 44 -2.25 21.92 3.98
N GLY A 45 -1.75 20.87 3.32
CA GLY A 45 -2.11 20.57 1.93
C GLY A 45 -3.61 20.34 1.72
N LEU A 46 -4.08 20.66 0.52
CA LEU A 46 -5.48 20.48 0.14
C LEU A 46 -5.85 19.00 -0.02
N LEU A 47 -7.03 18.63 0.44
CA LEU A 47 -7.61 17.31 0.24
C LEU A 47 -8.03 17.12 -1.23
N ASP A 48 -7.58 16.02 -1.86
CA ASP A 48 -8.12 15.59 -3.15
C ASP A 48 -9.49 14.91 -2.92
N GLN A 49 -10.52 15.73 -2.78
CA GLN A 49 -11.89 15.26 -2.56
C GLN A 49 -12.37 14.36 -3.70
N HIS A 50 -11.93 14.60 -4.93
CA HIS A 50 -12.31 13.79 -6.07
C HIS A 50 -11.80 12.36 -5.90
N SER A 51 -10.51 12.18 -5.59
CA SER A 51 -9.97 10.85 -5.36
C SER A 51 -10.59 10.15 -4.14
N ILE A 52 -10.96 10.87 -3.07
CA ILE A 52 -11.69 10.27 -1.94
C ILE A 52 -13.08 9.75 -2.37
N GLN A 53 -13.81 10.53 -3.18
CA GLN A 53 -15.18 10.20 -3.59
C GLN A 53 -15.25 9.09 -4.64
N PHE A 54 -14.22 8.96 -5.46
CA PHE A 54 -14.19 8.03 -6.60
C PHE A 54 -13.17 6.89 -6.46
N ALA A 55 -12.46 6.80 -5.33
CA ALA A 55 -11.54 5.70 -5.06
C ALA A 55 -12.21 4.32 -5.25
N ASP A 56 -11.53 3.44 -5.97
CA ASP A 56 -11.86 2.02 -6.06
C ASP A 56 -11.50 1.31 -4.76
N LEU A 57 -10.40 1.75 -4.14
CA LEU A 57 -9.99 1.36 -2.80
C LEU A 57 -9.51 2.56 -2.01
N HIS A 58 -9.98 2.65 -0.77
CA HIS A 58 -9.54 3.64 0.19
C HIS A 58 -8.96 2.93 1.40
N PHE A 59 -7.64 2.96 1.56
CA PHE A 59 -6.98 2.43 2.74
C PHE A 59 -6.92 3.49 3.83
N LEU A 60 -7.34 3.14 5.05
CA LEU A 60 -7.18 3.98 6.23
C LEU A 60 -6.21 3.32 7.20
N LEU A 61 -5.03 3.90 7.38
CA LEU A 61 -4.03 3.44 8.33
C LEU A 61 -4.14 4.22 9.65
N LEU A 62 -4.21 3.50 10.77
CA LEU A 62 -4.12 4.06 12.12
C LEU A 62 -2.88 3.55 12.84
N GLY A 63 -2.10 4.50 13.36
CA GLY A 63 -0.86 4.29 14.09
C GLY A 63 -1.02 4.59 15.58
N GLY A 64 -0.04 5.32 16.12
CA GLY A 64 -0.01 5.69 17.53
C GLY A 64 -0.91 6.89 17.82
N ASP A 65 -1.17 7.70 16.81
CA ASP A 65 -2.01 8.89 16.91
C ASP A 65 -2.93 9.02 15.69
N ILE A 66 -4.02 9.78 15.83
CA ILE A 66 -4.79 10.27 14.69
C ILE A 66 -4.55 11.76 14.54
N ARG A 67 -4.24 12.18 13.32
CA ARG A 67 -4.03 13.59 12.97
C ARG A 67 -4.92 14.01 11.82
N ALA A 68 -5.18 15.30 11.72
CA ALA A 68 -5.80 15.84 10.52
C ALA A 68 -4.92 15.51 9.29
N PRO A 69 -5.53 15.26 8.11
CA PRO A 69 -6.96 15.35 7.83
C PRO A 69 -7.72 14.00 7.92
N ILE A 70 -7.17 12.95 8.54
CA ILE A 70 -7.68 11.57 8.44
C ILE A 70 -9.16 11.42 8.82
N GLY A 71 -9.60 12.10 9.89
CA GLY A 71 -11.01 12.07 10.29
C GLY A 71 -11.95 12.68 9.23
N GLN A 72 -11.53 13.75 8.55
CA GLN A 72 -12.29 14.38 7.49
C GLN A 72 -12.36 13.50 6.24
N GLU A 73 -11.25 12.84 5.89
CA GLU A 73 -11.19 11.91 4.76
C GLU A 73 -12.14 10.72 4.96
N TRP A 74 -12.20 10.17 6.18
CA TRP A 74 -13.17 9.13 6.52
C TRP A 74 -14.61 9.62 6.31
N ILE A 75 -14.96 10.79 6.85
CA ILE A 75 -16.31 11.35 6.72
C ILE A 75 -16.69 11.55 5.25
N LEU A 76 -15.79 12.14 4.45
CA LEU A 76 -16.01 12.38 3.01
C LEU A 76 -16.21 11.06 2.24
N ALA A 77 -15.39 10.05 2.52
CA ALA A 77 -15.53 8.74 1.91
C ALA A 77 -16.90 8.10 2.24
N LYS A 78 -17.30 8.14 3.51
CA LYS A 78 -18.59 7.61 3.97
C LYS A 78 -19.77 8.35 3.35
N GLN A 79 -19.70 9.68 3.23
CA GLN A 79 -20.72 10.49 2.57
C GLN A 79 -20.86 10.15 1.08
N ALA A 80 -19.75 9.79 0.42
CA ALA A 80 -19.74 9.31 -0.96
C ALA A 80 -20.17 7.84 -1.12
N GLY A 81 -20.64 7.19 -0.05
CA GLY A 81 -21.01 5.77 -0.05
C GLY A 81 -19.83 4.80 -0.12
N ARG A 82 -18.60 5.29 0.05
CA ARG A 82 -17.38 4.47 0.07
C ARG A 82 -17.19 3.83 1.44
N GLN A 83 -16.44 2.75 1.45
CA GLN A 83 -16.13 1.96 2.64
C GLN A 83 -14.61 1.84 2.74
N PRO A 84 -13.93 2.78 3.42
CA PRO A 84 -12.50 2.67 3.61
C PRO A 84 -12.15 1.38 4.36
N ILE A 85 -11.05 0.73 3.97
CA ILE A 85 -10.53 -0.48 4.58
C ILE A 85 -9.58 -0.06 5.70
N PRO A 86 -9.95 -0.28 6.97
CA PRO A 86 -9.18 0.22 8.09
C PRO A 86 -8.08 -0.79 8.49
N TYR A 87 -6.85 -0.30 8.57
CA TYR A 87 -5.65 -1.04 8.96
C TYR A 87 -5.07 -0.47 10.25
N LEU A 88 -4.77 -1.34 11.21
CA LEU A 88 -4.27 -0.96 12.53
C LEU A 88 -2.88 -1.53 12.81
N LYS A 89 -1.90 -0.65 12.97
CA LYS A 89 -0.53 -1.04 13.35
C LYS A 89 -0.51 -1.56 14.80
N GLN A 90 0.08 -2.73 15.02
CA GLN A 90 0.26 -3.34 16.33
C GLN A 90 1.60 -2.96 16.97
N GLY A 91 1.71 -3.19 18.28
CA GLY A 91 2.97 -3.00 19.02
C GLY A 91 3.37 -1.55 19.28
N ILE A 92 2.44 -0.60 19.12
CA ILE A 92 2.66 0.82 19.33
C ILE A 92 1.73 1.38 20.42
N LEU A 93 2.22 2.33 21.19
CA LEU A 93 1.41 3.06 22.17
C LEU A 93 0.43 3.99 21.45
N GLN A 94 -0.83 3.96 21.86
CA GLN A 94 -1.88 4.80 21.27
C GLN A 94 -2.23 5.97 22.18
N THR A 95 -2.42 7.16 21.60
CA THR A 95 -3.01 8.31 22.28
C THR A 95 -4.48 8.06 22.59
N SER A 96 -5.06 8.84 23.50
CA SER A 96 -6.51 8.80 23.76
C SER A 96 -7.31 9.08 22.49
N ALA A 97 -6.85 10.02 21.65
CA ALA A 97 -7.49 10.33 20.37
C ALA A 97 -7.49 9.13 19.42
N ALA A 98 -6.37 8.41 19.30
CA ALA A 98 -6.31 7.20 18.49
C ALA A 98 -7.21 6.09 19.04
N ILE A 99 -7.29 5.91 20.36
CA ILE A 99 -8.17 4.91 21.00
C ILE A 99 -9.64 5.21 20.69
N ASP A 100 -10.06 6.47 20.84
CA ASP A 100 -11.45 6.86 20.61
C ASP A 100 -11.81 6.76 19.13
N PHE A 101 -10.91 7.18 18.23
CA PHE A 101 -11.11 7.00 16.80
C PHE A 101 -11.17 5.51 16.39
N LYS A 102 -10.29 4.68 16.95
CA LYS A 102 -10.32 3.21 16.74
C LYS A 102 -11.69 2.64 17.10
N ARG A 103 -12.23 2.99 18.27
CA ARG A 103 -13.57 2.56 18.73
C ARG A 103 -14.67 3.06 17.79
N PHE A 104 -14.60 4.32 17.38
CA PHE A 104 -15.56 4.91 16.45
C PHE A 104 -15.64 4.14 15.13
N ILE A 105 -14.50 3.82 14.51
CA ILE A 105 -14.44 3.04 13.26
C ILE A 105 -14.92 1.60 13.47
N GLN A 106 -14.59 0.99 14.60
CA GLN A 106 -14.90 -0.42 14.89
C GLN A 106 -16.41 -0.72 14.92
N VAL A 107 -17.25 0.30 15.12
CA VAL A 107 -18.72 0.16 15.03
C VAL A 107 -19.18 -0.10 13.58
N GLN A 108 -18.41 0.33 12.58
CA GLN A 108 -18.81 0.31 11.17
C GLN A 108 -17.94 -0.59 10.28
N ALA A 109 -16.71 -0.89 10.70
CA ALA A 109 -15.77 -1.68 9.92
C ALA A 109 -14.82 -2.48 10.82
N THR A 110 -14.35 -3.62 10.31
CA THR A 110 -13.39 -4.49 11.00
C THR A 110 -11.97 -4.05 10.71
N TRP A 111 -11.18 -3.79 11.76
CA TRP A 111 -9.76 -3.47 11.64
C TRP A 111 -8.96 -4.67 11.14
N LYS A 112 -8.17 -4.46 10.09
CA LYS A 112 -7.12 -5.39 9.64
C LYS A 112 -5.83 -5.06 10.38
N HIS A 113 -5.35 -6.00 11.18
CA HIS A 113 -4.14 -5.79 11.97
C HIS A 113 -2.88 -6.07 11.14
N PHE A 114 -1.84 -5.26 11.35
CA PHE A 114 -0.50 -5.52 10.83
C PHE A 114 0.55 -5.11 11.86
N SER A 115 1.67 -5.82 11.89
CA SER A 115 2.82 -5.52 12.75
C SER A 115 4.02 -5.05 11.94
N THR A 116 4.11 -5.48 10.67
CA THR A 116 5.24 -5.19 9.78
C THR A 116 4.79 -4.57 8.47
N GLY A 117 5.72 -3.91 7.77
CA GLY A 117 5.48 -3.40 6.42
C GLY A 117 5.15 -4.50 5.42
N ALA A 118 5.80 -5.67 5.53
CA ALA A 118 5.53 -6.82 4.69
C ALA A 118 4.10 -7.37 4.86
N GLU A 119 3.60 -7.44 6.09
CA GLU A 119 2.21 -7.82 6.36
C GLU A 119 1.20 -6.82 5.78
N LEU A 120 1.46 -5.52 5.94
CA LEU A 120 0.63 -4.47 5.35
C LEU A 120 0.61 -4.58 3.83
N ARG A 121 1.79 -4.63 3.21
CA ARG A 121 1.98 -4.78 1.75
C ARG A 121 1.16 -5.95 1.24
N ARG A 122 1.39 -7.14 1.81
CA ARG A 122 0.72 -8.38 1.40
C ARG A 122 -0.80 -8.27 1.51
N SER A 123 -1.29 -7.74 2.63
CA SER A 123 -2.73 -7.59 2.86
C SER A 123 -3.36 -6.61 1.87
N ALA A 124 -2.69 -5.49 1.59
CA ALA A 124 -3.16 -4.49 0.64
C ALA A 124 -3.13 -5.03 -0.81
N LEU A 125 -2.11 -5.82 -1.18
CA LEU A 125 -2.05 -6.46 -2.50
C LEU A 125 -3.23 -7.40 -2.68
N PHE A 126 -3.61 -8.17 -1.65
CA PHE A 126 -4.81 -9.01 -1.71
C PHE A 126 -6.09 -8.19 -1.93
N ASP A 127 -6.25 -7.07 -1.23
CA ASP A 127 -7.43 -6.21 -1.39
C ASP A 127 -7.53 -5.60 -2.79
N ILE A 128 -6.40 -5.11 -3.33
CA ILE A 128 -6.34 -4.58 -4.70
C ILE A 128 -6.67 -5.68 -5.70
N THR A 129 -6.06 -6.85 -5.53
CA THR A 129 -6.27 -7.99 -6.41
C THR A 129 -7.73 -8.41 -6.43
N ASP A 130 -8.33 -8.56 -5.25
CA ASP A 130 -9.73 -8.96 -5.13
C ASP A 130 -10.65 -7.91 -5.76
N ARG A 131 -10.33 -6.61 -5.60
CA ARG A 131 -11.06 -5.54 -6.27
C ARG A 131 -10.92 -5.61 -7.79
N LEU A 132 -9.72 -5.80 -8.31
CA LEU A 132 -9.46 -5.89 -9.75
C LEU A 132 -10.23 -7.07 -10.38
N LEU A 133 -10.16 -8.25 -9.77
CA LEU A 133 -10.83 -9.45 -10.28
C LEU A 133 -12.36 -9.29 -10.25
N ASN A 134 -12.91 -8.74 -9.16
CA ASN A 134 -14.37 -8.54 -9.02
C ASN A 134 -14.94 -7.53 -10.03
N PHE A 135 -14.11 -6.61 -10.53
CA PHE A 135 -14.52 -5.56 -11.47
C PHE A 135 -13.69 -5.61 -12.76
N ALA A 136 -13.20 -6.79 -13.16
CA ALA A 136 -12.30 -6.95 -14.29
C ALA A 136 -12.81 -6.31 -15.60
N PRO A 137 -14.11 -6.40 -15.96
CA PRO A 137 -14.62 -5.73 -17.16
C PRO A 137 -14.51 -4.20 -17.14
N LEU A 138 -14.53 -3.58 -15.94
CA LEU A 138 -14.46 -2.12 -15.78
C LEU A 138 -13.08 -1.57 -16.20
N TYR A 139 -12.03 -2.34 -15.93
CA TYR A 139 -10.64 -1.98 -16.23
C TYR A 139 -10.15 -2.58 -17.55
N GLY A 140 -11.04 -3.20 -18.33
CA GLY A 140 -10.68 -3.80 -19.61
C GLY A 140 -9.71 -4.97 -19.52
N LEU A 141 -9.67 -5.67 -18.36
CA LEU A 141 -8.78 -6.81 -18.18
C LEU A 141 -9.17 -7.95 -19.12
N SER A 142 -8.20 -8.45 -19.87
CA SER A 142 -8.36 -9.61 -20.72
C SER A 142 -8.39 -10.91 -19.91
N VAL A 143 -8.77 -12.01 -20.53
CA VAL A 143 -8.71 -13.35 -19.90
C VAL A 143 -7.27 -13.71 -19.50
N THR A 144 -6.28 -13.24 -20.24
CA THR A 144 -4.86 -13.44 -19.92
C THR A 144 -4.48 -12.69 -18.66
N ASP A 145 -4.85 -11.40 -18.57
CA ASP A 145 -4.58 -10.55 -17.41
C ASP A 145 -5.22 -11.12 -16.14
N ILE A 146 -6.47 -11.56 -16.23
CA ILE A 146 -7.19 -12.20 -15.12
C ILE A 146 -6.41 -13.43 -14.62
N ARG A 147 -5.96 -14.30 -15.53
CA ARG A 147 -5.18 -15.49 -15.16
C ARG A 147 -3.84 -15.13 -14.53
N GLU A 148 -3.15 -14.13 -15.06
CA GLU A 148 -1.86 -13.67 -14.53
C GLU A 148 -2.02 -13.14 -13.10
N ILE A 149 -3.04 -12.32 -12.87
CA ILE A 149 -3.43 -11.86 -11.53
C ILE A 149 -3.74 -13.03 -10.60
N GLU A 150 -4.53 -14.02 -11.03
CA GLU A 150 -4.89 -15.18 -10.20
C GLU A 150 -3.68 -16.02 -9.81
N VAL A 151 -2.76 -16.27 -10.75
CA VAL A 151 -1.51 -17.01 -10.50
C VAL A 151 -0.65 -16.25 -9.50
N TRP A 152 -0.42 -14.96 -9.74
CA TRP A 152 0.37 -14.11 -8.86
C TRP A 152 -0.25 -13.99 -7.45
N ARG A 153 -1.58 -13.87 -7.36
CA ARG A 153 -2.32 -13.89 -6.07
C ARG A 153 -2.05 -15.16 -5.27
N ASN A 154 -1.96 -16.32 -5.93
CA ASN A 154 -1.67 -17.58 -5.27
C ASN A 154 -0.20 -17.69 -4.83
N GLN A 155 0.73 -17.08 -5.57
CA GLN A 155 2.12 -16.94 -5.15
C GLN A 155 2.23 -16.06 -3.90
N LEU A 156 1.50 -14.95 -3.84
CA LEU A 156 1.43 -14.11 -2.63
C LEU A 156 0.92 -14.86 -1.40
N LYS A 157 0.14 -15.94 -1.55
CA LYS A 157 -0.30 -16.79 -0.41
C LYS A 157 0.80 -17.72 0.11
N THR A 158 1.75 -18.09 -0.75
CA THR A 158 2.83 -19.02 -0.40
C THR A 158 4.08 -18.32 0.11
N ASP A 159 4.32 -17.08 -0.32
CA ASP A 159 5.35 -16.23 0.27
C ASP A 159 4.97 -15.82 1.69
N SER A 160 5.67 -16.40 2.68
CA SER A 160 5.54 -15.99 4.07
C SER A 160 6.22 -14.64 4.27
N PRO A 161 5.66 -13.73 5.10
CA PRO A 161 6.34 -12.51 5.44
C PRO A 161 7.55 -12.89 6.31
N VAL A 162 8.73 -12.93 5.73
CA VAL A 162 9.98 -12.91 6.51
C VAL A 162 9.98 -11.54 7.17
N GLY A 163 9.89 -11.52 8.51
CA GLY A 163 9.75 -10.29 9.28
C GLY A 163 10.90 -9.32 8.99
N ASP A 164 10.54 -8.06 8.71
CA ASP A 164 11.44 -6.92 8.84
C ASP A 164 11.84 -6.79 10.31
N GLU A 165 12.82 -7.58 10.77
CA GLU A 165 13.73 -7.08 11.80
C GLU A 165 14.52 -5.96 11.16
N LEU A 166 14.13 -4.70 11.42
CA LEU A 166 15.03 -3.54 11.54
C LEU A 166 14.23 -2.28 11.84
N GLY A 167 13.79 -2.20 13.09
CA GLY A 167 13.34 -0.97 13.74
C GLY A 167 14.15 -0.72 15.01
N ARG A 168 15.49 -0.66 14.91
CA ARG A 168 16.43 -0.07 15.89
C ARG A 168 17.85 -0.12 15.31
N GLY A 169 18.52 1.02 15.28
CA GLY A 169 19.85 1.15 14.69
C GLY A 169 20.91 0.35 15.43
N ALA A 170 21.78 -0.33 14.68
CA ALA A 170 23.19 -0.59 14.98
C ALA A 170 23.85 -1.21 13.75
N THR A 171 24.94 -0.59 13.30
CA THR A 171 26.13 -1.17 12.64
C THR A 171 25.96 -2.26 11.58
N ALA A 172 26.47 -1.93 10.39
CA ALA A 172 26.71 -2.81 9.26
C ALA A 172 27.27 -4.19 9.64
N THR A 173 26.57 -5.23 9.21
CA THR A 173 27.18 -6.48 8.76
C THR A 173 26.37 -6.98 7.58
N SER A 174 27.00 -6.94 6.41
CA SER A 174 26.49 -7.49 5.15
C SER A 174 26.03 -8.93 5.30
N SER A 175 24.83 -9.22 4.81
CA SER A 175 24.40 -10.57 4.46
C SER A 175 24.23 -10.63 2.93
N LEU A 176 25.22 -11.25 2.29
CA LEU A 176 25.22 -11.67 0.90
C LEU A 176 24.14 -12.74 0.71
N ILE A 177 23.12 -12.47 -0.10
CA ILE A 177 22.28 -13.51 -0.69
C ILE A 177 22.88 -13.84 -2.05
N LEU A 178 23.50 -15.01 -2.16
CA LEU A 178 23.95 -15.59 -3.43
C LEU A 178 22.72 -16.09 -4.19
N SER A 179 22.32 -15.38 -5.25
CA SER A 179 21.44 -15.94 -6.27
C SER A 179 22.23 -16.94 -7.12
N PRO A 180 21.70 -18.13 -7.43
CA PRO A 180 22.27 -18.97 -8.47
C PRO A 180 22.09 -18.26 -9.82
N GLU A 181 23.20 -18.13 -10.55
CA GLU A 181 23.27 -17.53 -11.88
C GLU A 181 22.26 -18.16 -12.85
N THR A 182 21.56 -17.31 -13.59
CA THR A 182 21.41 -17.56 -15.04
C THR A 182 21.65 -16.24 -15.76
N ILE A 183 22.85 -16.13 -16.29
CA ILE A 183 23.35 -15.04 -17.11
C ILE A 183 22.65 -15.09 -18.48
N ALA A 184 22.00 -13.99 -18.85
CA ALA A 184 22.00 -13.48 -20.23
C ALA A 184 21.53 -12.00 -20.25
N SER A 185 22.35 -11.10 -19.72
CA SER A 185 22.20 -9.66 -19.99
C SER A 185 22.70 -9.38 -21.42
N LYS A 186 21.80 -8.91 -22.30
CA LYS A 186 22.17 -8.15 -23.49
C LYS A 186 22.16 -6.67 -23.14
N GLY A 187 23.35 -6.06 -23.18
CA GLY A 187 23.50 -4.64 -23.51
C GLY A 187 23.40 -3.66 -22.35
N GLY A 188 24.50 -3.49 -21.62
CA GLY A 188 24.73 -2.31 -20.78
C GLY A 188 26.22 -2.10 -20.58
N ILE A 189 26.81 -1.16 -21.30
CA ILE A 189 28.22 -0.78 -21.18
C ILE A 189 28.38 0.11 -19.94
N LEU A 190 29.25 -0.28 -18.99
CA LEU A 190 29.63 0.53 -17.85
C LEU A 190 30.65 1.58 -18.27
N LEU A 191 30.32 2.86 -18.08
CA LEU A 191 31.26 3.97 -18.20
C LEU A 191 32.19 3.98 -16.98
N ASN A 192 33.48 3.73 -17.21
CA ASN A 192 34.49 3.81 -16.16
C ASN A 192 34.81 5.28 -15.89
N ARG A 193 34.49 5.77 -14.70
CA ARG A 193 34.86 7.10 -14.22
C ARG A 193 36.17 6.97 -13.43
N SER A 194 37.29 7.15 -14.11
CA SER A 194 38.59 7.32 -13.45
C SER A 194 38.84 8.82 -13.29
N GLY A 195 38.91 9.26 -12.04
CA GLY A 195 39.47 10.54 -11.64
C GLY A 195 40.74 10.32 -10.82
N ASP A 196 41.68 11.25 -11.06
CA ASP A 196 42.87 11.64 -10.31
C ASP A 196 44.16 10.81 -10.37
N GLY A 197 45.20 11.56 -10.78
CA GLY A 197 46.61 11.22 -10.95
C GLY A 197 47.26 12.24 -11.86
#